data_AF-A0A8J7TIC9-F1
#
_entry.id   AF-A0A8J7TIC9-F1
#
_cell.length_a   1.000
_cell.length_b   1.000
_cell.length_c   1.000
_cell.angle_alpha   90.00
_cell.angle_beta   90.00
_cell.angle_gamma   90.00
#
_symmetry.space_group_name_H-M   'P 1'
#
loop_
_entity.id
_entity.type
_entity.pdbx_description
1 polymer ?
#
loop_
_entity_poly.entity_id
_entity_poly.type
_entity_poly.pdbx_seq_one_letter_code
_entity_poly.pdbx_strand_id
1 'polypeptide(L)'
;DNLKQQLTVKQEGDKFTITEKSGFRTKEISWTMGEEFLGDPADGSVMKGTYTFESPKCYVGKFKRVSDGKELVNSRQVDGDEMLQVSIL
;
A
#
# COMPACT_ATOMS: atom_id res chain seq x y z
N ASP A 1 2.83 25.34 4.92
CA ASP A 1 2.11 24.22 5.56
C ASP A 1 2.79 22.89 5.32
N ASN A 2 3.28 22.26 6.38
CA ASN A 2 3.71 20.86 6.33
C ASN A 2 2.46 19.98 6.39
N LEU A 3 2.14 19.30 5.29
CA LEU A 3 1.00 18.40 5.21
C LEU A 3 1.23 17.22 6.17
N LYS A 4 0.61 17.24 7.35
CA LYS A 4 0.67 16.10 8.27
C LYS A 4 -0.19 14.98 7.67
N GLN A 5 0.47 13.94 7.19
CA GLN A 5 -0.18 12.71 6.75
C GLN A 5 -0.11 11.71 7.91
N GLN A 6 -1.27 11.26 8.36
CA GLN A 6 -1.37 10.19 9.35
C GLN A 6 -1.66 8.90 8.60
N LEU A 7 -0.80 7.89 8.79
CA LEU A 7 -0.97 6.57 8.20
C LEU A 7 -1.14 5.55 9.32
N THR A 8 -2.29 4.88 9.34
CA THR A 8 -2.58 3.81 10.29
C THR A 8 -2.55 2.49 9.54
N VAL A 9 -1.68 1.57 9.95
CA VAL A 9 -1.65 0.20 9.44
C VAL A 9 -2.25 -0.73 10.48
N LYS A 10 -3.30 -1.45 10.12
CA LYS A 10 -3.90 -2.51 10.93
C LYS A 10 -3.64 -3.84 10.25
N GLN A 11 -3.10 -4.80 10.99
CA GLN A 11 -2.91 -6.17 10.54
C GLN A 11 -3.81 -7.11 11.35
N GLU A 12 -4.60 -7.92 10.66
CA GLU A 12 -5.45 -8.97 11.22
C GLU A 12 -5.14 -10.28 10.50
N GLY A 13 -4.16 -11.03 11.01
CA GLY A 13 -3.63 -12.22 10.36
C GLY A 13 -2.96 -11.86 9.02
N ASP A 14 -3.49 -12.41 7.93
CA ASP A 14 -3.06 -12.14 6.56
C ASP A 14 -3.73 -10.92 5.93
N LYS A 15 -4.74 -10.34 6.59
CA LYS A 15 -5.44 -9.15 6.10
C LYS A 15 -4.79 -7.89 6.65
N PHE A 16 -4.50 -6.96 5.76
CA PHE A 16 -3.95 -5.64 6.06
C PHE A 16 -4.97 -4.58 5.69
N THR A 17 -5.12 -3.58 6.57
CA THR A 17 -5.91 -2.39 6.31
C THR A 17 -5.03 -1.18 6.58
N ILE A 18 -4.84 -0.35 5.56
CA ILE A 18 -4.20 0.96 5.69
C ILE A 18 -5.23 2.04 5.58
N THR A 19 -5.25 2.91 6.58
CA THR A 19 -6.02 4.14 6.58
C THR A 19 -5.06 5.32 6.50
N GLU A 20 -5.03 5.98 5.35
CA GLU A 20 -4.26 7.20 5.12
C GLU A 20 -5.19 8.41 5.31
N LYS A 21 -4.91 9.23 6.32
CA LYS A 21 -5.60 10.49 6.59
C LYS A 21 -4.66 11.65 6.24
N SER A 22 -4.98 12.35 5.16
CA SER A 22 -4.40 13.64 4.81
C SER A 22 -5.43 14.75 5.08
N GLY A 23 -4.98 16.00 5.29
CA GLY A 23 -5.87 17.13 5.55
C GLY A 23 -6.95 17.39 4.48
N PHE A 24 -6.80 16.80 3.29
CA PHE A 24 -7.74 16.90 2.17
C PHE A 24 -8.60 15.65 1.93
N ARG A 25 -8.18 14.47 2.41
CA ARG A 25 -8.88 13.20 2.14
C ARG A 25 -8.47 12.10 3.10
N THR A 26 -9.43 11.24 3.44
CA THR A 26 -9.17 9.95 4.10
C THR A 26 -9.33 8.85 3.06
N LYS A 27 -8.34 7.97 2.93
CA LYS A 27 -8.38 6.79 2.07
C LYS A 27 -8.14 5.56 2.93
N GLU A 28 -9.02 4.57 2.80
CA GLU A 28 -8.83 3.26 3.40
C GLU A 28 -8.60 2.23 2.28
N ILE A 29 -7.59 1.40 2.45
CA ILE A 29 -7.21 0.34 1.52
C ILE A 29 -7.04 -0.93 2.35
N SER A 30 -7.82 -1.95 2.06
CA SER A 30 -7.65 -3.26 2.66
C SER A 30 -7.28 -4.29 1.60
N TRP A 31 -6.37 -5.19 1.95
CA TRP A 31 -5.93 -6.28 1.09
C TRP A 31 -5.55 -7.50 1.91
N THR A 32 -5.54 -8.66 1.26
CA THR A 32 -5.08 -9.92 1.84
C THR A 32 -3.72 -10.27 1.25
N MET A 33 -2.78 -10.68 2.08
CA MET A 33 -1.46 -11.14 1.63
C MET A 33 -1.59 -12.41 0.78
N GLY A 34 -0.92 -12.45 -0.36
CA GLY A 34 -1.01 -13.54 -1.33
C GLY A 34 -2.27 -13.52 -2.21
N GLU A 35 -3.21 -12.59 -1.98
CA GLU A 35 -4.39 -12.43 -2.82
C GLU A 35 -4.17 -11.36 -3.89
N GLU A 36 -4.81 -11.55 -5.03
CA GLU A 36 -4.79 -10.56 -6.09
C GLU A 36 -5.67 -9.37 -5.70
N PHE A 37 -5.02 -8.25 -5.45
CA PHE A 37 -5.64 -6.97 -5.21
C PHE A 37 -5.85 -6.24 -6.54
N LEU A 38 -7.12 -6.00 -6.87
CA LEU A 38 -7.53 -5.00 -7.85
C LEU A 38 -7.97 -3.75 -7.10
N GLY A 39 -7.25 -2.66 -7.27
CA GLY A 39 -7.61 -1.39 -6.65
C GLY A 39 -7.40 -0.21 -7.56
N ASP A 40 -8.26 0.78 -7.38
CA ASP A 40 -8.19 2.09 -7.99
C ASP A 40 -7.53 3.08 -7.02
N PRO A 41 -6.26 3.43 -7.25
CA PRO A 41 -5.73 4.70 -6.80
C PRO A 41 -6.71 5.83 -7.14
N ALA A 42 -6.72 6.87 -6.31
CA ALA A 42 -7.62 8.02 -6.42
C ALA A 42 -7.58 8.75 -7.79
N ASP A 43 -6.68 8.35 -8.67
CA ASP A 43 -6.49 8.83 -10.04
C ASP A 43 -7.35 8.05 -11.08
N GLY A 44 -8.15 7.06 -10.66
CA GLY A 44 -8.97 6.21 -11.55
C GLY A 44 -8.16 5.19 -12.36
N SER A 45 -6.90 4.96 -11.97
CA SER A 45 -6.03 3.97 -12.58
C SER A 45 -6.26 2.60 -11.95
N VAL A 46 -6.89 1.66 -12.65
CA VAL A 46 -7.02 0.28 -12.17
C VAL A 46 -5.63 -0.37 -12.10
N MET A 47 -5.22 -0.81 -10.92
CA MET A 47 -4.00 -1.56 -10.69
C MET A 47 -4.34 -2.98 -10.24
N LYS A 48 -3.65 -3.97 -10.81
CA LYS A 48 -3.75 -5.38 -10.46
C LYS A 48 -2.41 -5.86 -9.91
N GLY A 49 -2.41 -6.46 -8.75
CA GLY A 49 -1.16 -6.90 -8.10
C GLY A 49 -1.39 -7.73 -6.86
N THR A 50 -0.32 -8.09 -6.18
CA THR A 50 -0.38 -8.87 -4.95
C THR A 50 0.64 -8.33 -3.95
N TYR A 51 0.27 -8.29 -2.68
CA TYR A 51 1.19 -8.07 -1.58
C TYR A 51 1.74 -9.40 -1.07
N THR A 52 3.05 -9.45 -0.86
CA THR A 52 3.77 -10.60 -0.32
C THR A 52 4.67 -10.16 0.81
N PHE A 53 4.81 -10.98 1.85
CA PHE A 53 5.83 -10.76 2.88
C PHE A 53 7.20 -11.14 2.33
N GLU A 54 8.14 -10.19 2.36
CA GLU A 54 9.55 -10.47 2.14
C GLU A 54 10.21 -10.92 3.46
N SER A 55 9.77 -10.33 4.57
CA SER A 55 10.19 -10.70 5.92
C SER A 55 9.11 -10.30 6.95
N PRO A 56 9.20 -10.74 8.22
CA PRO A 56 8.13 -10.53 9.21
C PRO A 56 7.78 -9.05 9.46
N LYS A 57 8.70 -8.14 9.13
CA LYS A 57 8.54 -6.68 9.27
C LYS A 57 8.55 -5.94 7.93
N CYS A 58 8.66 -6.66 6.80
CA CYS A 58 8.72 -6.07 5.46
C CYS A 58 7.76 -6.79 4.51
N TYR A 59 6.88 -6.03 3.89
CA TYR A 59 6.01 -6.53 2.83
C TYR A 59 6.18 -5.71 1.56
N VAL A 60 6.05 -6.39 0.43
CA VAL A 60 6.24 -5.85 -0.90
C VAL A 60 4.99 -6.14 -1.72
N GLY A 61 4.39 -5.09 -2.25
CA GLY A 61 3.29 -5.14 -3.20
C GLY A 61 3.80 -4.88 -4.60
N LYS A 62 3.55 -5.82 -5.50
CA LYS A 62 3.86 -5.67 -6.93
C LYS A 62 2.54 -5.48 -7.67
N PHE A 63 2.36 -4.30 -8.24
CA PHE A 63 1.17 -3.90 -8.97
C PHE A 63 1.51 -3.62 -10.42
N LYS A 64 0.54 -3.83 -11.29
CA LYS A 64 0.61 -3.46 -12.70
C LYS A 64 -0.63 -2.66 -13.04
N ARG A 65 -0.45 -1.47 -13.61
CA ARG A 65 -1.55 -0.67 -14.14
C ARG A 65 -2.17 -1.40 -15.32
N VAL A 66 -3.47 -1.63 -15.28
CA VAL A 66 -4.21 -2.29 -16.37
C VAL A 66 -4.25 -1.41 -17.62
N SER A 67 -4.24 -0.08 -17.46
CA SER A 67 -4.32 0.87 -18.58
C SER A 67 -3.08 0.88 -19.48
N ASP A 68 -1.88 0.98 -18.89
CA ASP A 68 -0.62 1.23 -19.64
C ASP A 68 0.44 0.13 -19.41
N GLY A 69 0.13 -0.85 -18.56
CA GLY A 69 1.05 -1.93 -18.22
C GLY A 69 2.22 -1.52 -17.31
N LYS A 70 2.28 -0.26 -16.85
CA LYS A 70 3.32 0.20 -15.91
C LYS A 70 3.30 -0.59 -14.61
N GLU A 71 4.47 -1.02 -14.19
CA GLU A 71 4.68 -1.75 -12.95
C GLU A 71 4.89 -0.75 -11.82
N LEU A 72 4.24 -0.97 -10.69
CA LEU A 72 4.38 -0.19 -9.48
C LEU A 72 4.72 -1.15 -8.36
N VAL A 73 5.89 -0.96 -7.76
CA VAL A 73 6.33 -1.73 -6.61
C VAL A 73 6.23 -0.85 -5.37
N ASN A 74 5.46 -1.27 -4.39
CA ASN A 74 5.32 -0.60 -3.10
C ASN A 74 5.84 -1.51 -2.00
N SER A 75 6.93 -1.14 -1.33
CA SER A 75 7.43 -1.87 -0.17
C SER A 75 7.28 -1.03 1.08
N ARG A 76 6.92 -1.69 2.18
CA ARG A 76 6.87 -1.09 3.50
C ARG A 76 7.61 -1.96 4.50
N GLN A 77 8.49 -1.31 5.24
CA GLN A 77 9.31 -1.93 6.26
C GLN A 77 9.14 -1.17 7.58
N VAL A 78 8.94 -1.92 8.66
CA VAL A 78 8.96 -1.36 10.02
C VAL A 78 10.38 -1.46 10.56
N ASP A 79 10.98 -0.32 10.87
CA ASP A 79 12.29 -0.20 11.50
C ASP A 79 12.15 0.51 12.85
N GLY A 80 12.19 -0.26 13.94
CA GLY A 80 11.96 0.26 15.28
C GLY A 80 10.55 0.83 15.46
N ASP A 81 10.48 2.14 15.72
CA ASP A 81 9.23 2.91 15.88
C ASP A 81 8.79 3.59 14.57
N GLU A 82 9.57 3.45 13.51
CA GLU A 82 9.36 4.11 12.22
C GLU A 82 8.89 3.11 11.15
N MET A 83 8.10 3.60 10.21
CA MET A 83 7.71 2.84 9.02
C MET A 83 8.29 3.52 7.78
N LEU A 84 9.15 2.80 7.07
CA LEU A 84 9.70 3.21 5.78
C LEU A 84 8.79 2.71 4.67
N GLN A 85 8.22 3.62 3.89
CA GLN A 85 7.51 3.30 2.66
C GLN A 85 8.34 3.69 1.45
N VAL A 86 8.58 2.74 0.55
CA VAL A 86 9.24 2.97 -0.74
C VAL A 86 8.26 2.64 -1.86
N SER A 87 8.17 3.53 -2.85
CA SER A 87 7.31 3.35 -4.02
C SER A 87 8.13 3.59 -5.28
N ILE A 88 8.23 2.57 -6.12
CA ILE A 88 8.98 2.58 -7.38
C ILE A 88 7.96 2.44 -8.51
N LEU A 89 8.05 3.31 -9.50
CA LEU A 89 7.16 3.45 -10.67
C LEU A 89 7.93 3.25 -11.97
#